data_AF-A0A2I9CV65-F1
#
_entry.id   AF-A0A2I9CV65-F1
#
_cell.length_a   1.000
_cell.length_b   1.000
_cell.length_c   1.000
_cell.angle_alpha   90.00
_cell.angle_beta   90.00
_cell.angle_gamma   90.00
#
_symmetry.space_group_name_H-M   'P 1'
#
loop_
_entity.id
_entity.type
_entity.pdbx_description
1 polymer ?
#
loop_
_entity_poly.entity_id
_entity_poly.type
_entity_poly.pdbx_seq_one_letter_code
_entity_poly.pdbx_strand_id
1 'polypeptide(L)'
;MRETEAYLNRATLGLWGQKRRDARTELRGAVEDKVYRYRLLGLGEAEALRAALRDLGSPHAIARDLNRVHTLPQAVRAALLAGVATLLGVQALAQVPTVRAVPDPRIQTCTYDEAFLKQLPQKDADDLRRRLAQPGGRAALEAECRAHVSPTPANHLLLLSDLIAALRTGGVTVKTIADTRLELGFPGEKDAQSLDLGLDTQRVAGELYVDAATLIERLRTSLSVPIRLQGIDNPLLQIGPAHLQLGTTATPVRATDMYAFSLAVKLTDELKPMLRDPLQIAYVPEGQEAGPAQHYLEIAAPQNTLYAILNNEEILRKRAGASCCGSSLPYLLRVRTVKKGLLPAPLAEGAQTSFARLVSTPAQLFQATARKERAVLVYRLDPTDLRNLKLIPIPAAQLRIHTAP
;
A
#
# COMPACT_ATOMS: atom_id res chain seq x y z
N MET A 1 58.26 13.97 16.50
CA MET A 1 56.99 13.20 16.49
C MET A 1 55.83 13.89 15.74
N ARG A 2 55.50 15.17 15.97
CA ARG A 2 54.36 15.84 15.29
C ARG A 2 54.43 15.82 13.75
N GLU A 3 55.62 15.97 13.16
CA GLU A 3 55.80 15.94 11.70
C GLU A 3 55.50 14.58 11.08
N THR A 4 55.97 13.50 11.71
CA THR A 4 55.70 12.11 11.28
C THR A 4 54.20 11.82 11.29
N GLU A 5 53.50 12.21 12.35
CA GLU A 5 52.05 12.00 12.42
C GLU A 5 51.29 12.80 11.37
N ALA A 6 51.69 14.05 11.13
CA ALA A 6 51.11 14.87 10.07
C ALA A 6 51.37 14.28 8.67
N TYR A 7 52.53 13.66 8.46
CA TYR A 7 52.83 12.93 7.22
C TYR A 7 51.95 11.68 7.08
N LEU A 8 51.90 10.82 8.10
CA LEU A 8 51.11 9.58 8.10
C LEU A 8 49.61 9.84 7.94
N ASN A 9 49.09 10.90 8.59
CA ASN A 9 47.69 11.30 8.43
C ASN A 9 47.36 11.69 6.99
N ARG A 10 48.26 12.40 6.30
CA ARG A 10 48.10 12.80 4.90
C ARG A 10 48.28 11.60 3.95
N ALA A 11 49.28 10.76 4.19
CA ALA A 11 49.59 9.59 3.37
C ALA A 11 48.53 8.49 3.42
N THR A 12 47.68 8.49 4.44
CA THR A 12 46.60 7.49 4.60
C THR A 12 45.18 8.07 4.37
N LEU A 13 45.08 9.27 3.80
CA LEU A 13 43.79 9.86 3.44
C LEU A 13 43.05 8.98 2.41
N GLY A 14 41.77 8.71 2.66
CA GLY A 14 40.90 7.89 1.79
C GLY A 14 40.80 6.41 2.20
N LEU A 15 41.68 5.93 3.07
CA LEU A 15 41.54 4.61 3.70
C LEU A 15 40.70 4.69 4.97
N TRP A 16 39.95 3.63 5.26
CA TRP A 16 39.04 3.56 6.41
C TRP A 16 39.27 2.27 7.21
N GLY A 17 38.95 2.32 8.51
CA GLY A 17 38.97 1.16 9.40
C GLY A 17 40.34 0.47 9.49
N GLN A 18 40.33 -0.87 9.36
CA GLN A 18 41.53 -1.70 9.53
C GLN A 18 42.63 -1.38 8.51
N LYS A 19 42.27 -1.19 7.23
CA LYS A 19 43.23 -0.86 6.16
C LYS A 19 44.02 0.41 6.43
N ARG A 20 43.37 1.42 7.04
CA ARG A 20 44.06 2.66 7.45
C ARG A 20 45.06 2.42 8.58
N ARG A 21 44.72 1.56 9.54
CA ARG A 21 45.61 1.19 10.65
C ARG A 21 46.83 0.45 10.16
N ASP A 22 46.64 -0.54 9.30
CA ASP A 22 47.72 -1.36 8.75
C ASP A 22 48.70 -0.51 7.93
N ALA A 23 48.18 0.29 6.98
CA ALA A 23 49.00 1.19 6.17
C ALA A 23 49.75 2.23 7.01
N ARG A 24 49.16 2.70 8.12
CA ARG A 24 49.81 3.65 9.03
C ARG A 24 50.95 3.00 9.81
N THR A 25 50.78 1.75 10.26
CA THR A 25 51.83 1.00 10.97
C THR A 25 53.01 0.72 10.04
N GLU A 26 52.74 0.27 8.81
CA GLU A 26 53.77 0.01 7.81
C GLU A 26 54.56 1.28 7.45
N LEU A 27 53.86 2.37 7.12
CA LEU A 27 54.51 3.65 6.80
C LEU A 27 55.31 4.21 7.97
N ARG A 28 54.85 4.01 9.22
CA ARG A 28 55.61 4.41 10.41
C ARG A 28 56.94 3.66 10.49
N GLY A 29 56.92 2.34 10.33
CA GLY A 29 58.14 1.53 10.31
C GLY A 29 59.11 1.94 9.21
N ALA A 30 58.60 2.27 8.02
CA ALA A 30 59.42 2.76 6.90
C ALA A 30 60.07 4.13 7.19
N VAL A 31 59.36 5.04 7.88
CA VAL A 31 59.94 6.31 8.34
C VAL A 31 61.05 6.03 9.35
N GLU A 32 60.79 5.20 10.35
CA GLU A 32 61.75 4.88 11.42
C GLU A 32 63.04 4.24 10.88
N ASP A 33 62.93 3.28 9.96
CA ASP A 33 64.07 2.65 9.29
C ASP A 33 64.93 3.67 8.52
N LYS A 34 64.30 4.58 7.76
CA LYS A 34 65.02 5.63 7.03
C LYS A 34 65.68 6.64 7.97
N VAL A 35 65.00 7.07 9.03
CA VAL A 35 65.59 7.96 10.04
C VAL A 35 66.83 7.32 10.65
N TYR A 36 66.75 6.04 11.01
CA TYR A 36 67.89 5.31 11.55
C TYR A 36 69.07 5.28 10.58
N ARG A 37 68.84 4.99 9.30
CA ARG A 37 69.90 5.01 8.27
C ARG A 37 70.57 6.37 8.12
N TYR A 38 69.80 7.47 8.08
CA TYR A 38 70.37 8.80 7.98
C TYR A 38 71.16 9.20 9.23
N ARG A 39 70.77 8.71 10.42
CA ARG A 39 71.55 8.90 11.65
C ARG A 39 72.90 8.16 11.61
N LEU A 40 72.94 6.95 11.04
CA LEU A 40 74.20 6.21 10.84
C LEU A 40 75.16 6.95 9.89
N LEU A 41 74.63 7.79 8.99
CA LEU A 41 75.42 8.66 8.11
C LEU A 41 75.85 9.98 8.79
N GLY A 42 75.62 10.13 10.10
CA GLY A 42 76.06 11.28 10.88
C GLY A 42 75.07 12.45 10.93
N LEU A 43 73.87 12.33 10.36
CA LEU A 43 72.85 13.39 10.48
C LEU A 43 72.25 13.43 11.90
N GLY A 44 72.00 14.64 12.39
CA GLY A 44 71.21 14.85 13.62
C GLY A 44 69.76 14.37 13.44
N GLU A 45 69.09 14.02 14.54
CA GLU A 45 67.76 13.39 14.51
C GLU A 45 66.72 14.17 13.69
N ALA A 46 66.66 15.49 13.84
CA ALA A 46 65.72 16.34 13.12
C ALA A 46 66.03 16.44 11.61
N GLU A 47 67.31 16.37 11.24
CA GLU A 47 67.74 16.39 9.84
C GLU A 47 67.54 15.03 9.18
N ALA A 48 67.81 13.95 9.91
CA ALA A 48 67.52 12.59 9.51
C ALA A 48 66.02 12.37 9.27
N LEU A 49 65.15 12.92 10.12
CA LEU A 49 63.69 12.90 9.90
C LEU A 49 63.29 13.65 8.63
N ARG A 50 63.81 14.87 8.44
CA ARG A 50 63.53 15.66 7.22
C ARG A 50 64.03 14.97 5.96
N ALA A 51 65.20 14.33 6.00
CA ALA A 51 65.75 13.54 4.90
C ALA A 51 64.88 12.30 4.62
N ALA A 52 64.48 11.57 5.66
CA ALA A 52 63.61 10.40 5.54
C ALA A 52 62.24 10.73 4.93
N LEU A 53 61.58 11.80 5.38
CA LEU A 53 60.30 12.22 4.82
C LEU A 53 60.42 12.72 3.38
N ARG A 54 61.54 13.39 3.02
CA ARG A 54 61.81 13.81 1.65
C ARG A 54 62.01 12.61 0.71
N ASP A 55 62.72 11.59 1.19
CA ASP A 55 63.03 10.36 0.45
C ASP A 55 61.80 9.45 0.26
N LEU A 56 60.87 9.45 1.23
CA LEU A 56 59.56 8.80 1.06
C LEU A 56 58.64 9.54 0.06
N GLY A 57 58.97 10.78 -0.30
CA GLY A 57 58.24 11.54 -1.31
C GLY A 57 56.99 12.26 -0.79
N SER A 58 56.07 12.57 -1.70
CA SER A 58 54.85 13.31 -1.36
C SER A 58 53.83 12.40 -0.67
N PRO A 59 53.29 12.79 0.50
CA PRO A 59 52.25 11.99 1.16
C PRO A 59 50.99 11.85 0.29
N HIS A 60 50.69 12.81 -0.59
CA HIS A 60 49.54 12.73 -1.49
C HIS A 60 49.73 11.66 -2.59
N ALA A 61 50.96 11.46 -3.06
CA ALA A 61 51.27 10.42 -4.03
C ALA A 61 51.06 9.02 -3.41
N ILE A 62 51.58 8.83 -2.18
CA ILE A 62 51.36 7.59 -1.41
C ILE A 62 49.87 7.35 -1.16
N ALA A 63 49.11 8.37 -0.77
CA ALA A 63 47.67 8.23 -0.53
C ALA A 63 46.92 7.79 -1.80
N ARG A 64 47.27 8.36 -2.97
CA ARG A 64 46.68 7.96 -4.26
C ARG A 64 46.97 6.50 -4.58
N ASP A 65 48.22 6.07 -4.40
CA ASP A 65 48.64 4.71 -4.75
C ASP A 65 48.06 3.67 -3.79
N LEU A 66 48.01 3.97 -2.48
CA LEU A 66 47.33 3.15 -1.49
C LEU A 66 45.83 3.02 -1.77
N ASN A 67 45.15 4.12 -2.12
CA ASN A 67 43.74 4.07 -2.51
C ASN A 67 43.55 3.21 -3.77
N ARG A 68 44.41 3.34 -4.79
CA ARG A 68 44.33 2.54 -6.02
C ARG A 68 44.40 1.04 -5.74
N VAL A 69 45.24 0.60 -4.82
CA VAL A 69 45.38 -0.82 -4.47
C VAL A 69 44.20 -1.30 -3.61
N HIS A 70 43.69 -0.46 -2.70
CA HIS A 70 42.75 -0.91 -1.68
C HIS A 70 41.27 -0.61 -1.92
N THR A 71 40.91 0.39 -2.74
CA THR A 71 39.51 0.81 -2.97
C THR A 71 39.00 0.48 -4.37
N LEU A 72 39.85 0.56 -5.39
CA LEU A 72 39.48 0.30 -6.79
C LEU A 72 38.89 -1.11 -7.03
N PRO A 73 39.44 -2.21 -6.45
CA PRO A 73 38.87 -3.54 -6.65
C PRO A 73 37.48 -3.73 -6.03
N GLN A 74 37.14 -2.95 -5.00
CA GLN A 74 35.85 -3.06 -4.30
C GLN A 74 34.75 -2.27 -5.04
N ALA A 75 35.09 -1.10 -5.58
CA ALA A 75 34.15 -0.29 -6.36
C ALA A 75 33.73 -0.99 -7.68
N VAL A 76 34.68 -1.63 -8.38
CA VAL A 76 34.38 -2.36 -9.62
C VAL A 76 33.49 -3.59 -9.33
N ARG A 77 33.73 -4.30 -8.23
CA ARG A 77 32.86 -5.43 -7.82
C ARG A 77 31.45 -4.96 -7.46
N ALA A 78 31.32 -3.83 -6.76
CA ALA A 78 30.01 -3.26 -6.42
C ALA A 78 29.24 -2.80 -7.67
N ALA A 79 29.92 -2.16 -8.62
CA ALA A 79 29.31 -1.73 -9.88
C ALA A 79 28.87 -2.91 -10.76
N LEU A 80 29.68 -3.98 -10.83
CA LEU A 80 29.30 -5.21 -11.54
C LEU A 80 28.09 -5.91 -10.90
N LEU A 81 28.06 -6.02 -9.57
CA LEU A 81 26.92 -6.61 -8.86
C LEU A 81 25.65 -5.77 -9.00
N ALA A 82 25.78 -4.44 -8.95
CA ALA A 82 24.67 -3.53 -9.21
C ALA A 82 24.15 -3.68 -10.64
N GLY A 83 25.03 -3.73 -11.64
CA GLY A 83 24.69 -3.91 -13.05
C GLY A 83 23.96 -5.22 -13.33
N VAL A 84 24.45 -6.33 -12.77
CA VAL A 84 23.80 -7.65 -12.90
C VAL A 84 22.44 -7.69 -12.19
N ALA A 85 22.34 -7.10 -11.00
CA ALA A 85 21.07 -7.02 -10.27
C ALA A 85 20.02 -6.18 -11.02
N THR A 86 20.42 -5.07 -11.66
CA THR A 86 19.51 -4.28 -12.51
C THR A 86 19.07 -5.02 -13.77
N LEU A 87 19.96 -5.75 -14.44
CA LEU A 87 19.61 -6.50 -15.66
C LEU A 87 18.68 -7.69 -15.37
N LEU A 88 18.91 -8.41 -14.27
CA LEU A 88 18.05 -9.54 -13.86
C LEU A 88 16.71 -9.06 -13.28
N GLY A 89 16.68 -7.91 -12.59
CA GLY A 89 15.45 -7.35 -12.02
C GLY A 89 14.43 -6.90 -13.07
N VAL A 90 14.87 -6.38 -14.22
CA VAL A 90 13.96 -5.90 -15.28
C VAL A 90 13.33 -7.05 -16.07
N GLN A 91 14.05 -8.16 -16.28
CA GLN A 91 13.48 -9.32 -17.00
C GLN A 91 12.44 -10.08 -16.16
N ALA A 92 12.60 -10.12 -14.84
CA ALA A 92 11.64 -10.79 -13.95
C ALA A 92 10.26 -10.08 -13.92
N LEU A 93 10.20 -8.77 -14.19
CA LEU A 93 8.94 -8.02 -14.21
C LEU A 93 8.16 -8.17 -15.52
N ALA A 94 8.81 -8.57 -16.61
CA ALA A 94 8.16 -8.69 -17.92
C ALA A 94 7.21 -9.90 -18.04
N GLN A 95 7.19 -10.81 -17.06
CA GLN A 95 6.43 -12.05 -17.12
C GLN A 95 5.39 -12.19 -16.01
N VAL A 96 5.04 -11.10 -15.32
CA VAL A 96 3.96 -11.16 -14.34
C VAL A 96 2.62 -11.31 -15.08
N PRO A 97 1.91 -12.45 -14.92
CA PRO A 97 0.61 -12.63 -15.54
C PRO A 97 -0.38 -11.57 -15.04
N THR A 98 -1.12 -10.98 -15.98
CA THR A 98 -2.16 -10.00 -15.67
C THR A 98 -3.51 -10.69 -15.55
N VAL A 99 -4.26 -10.38 -14.50
CA VAL A 99 -5.65 -10.80 -14.32
C VAL A 99 -6.55 -9.70 -14.83
N ARG A 100 -7.32 -9.98 -15.89
CA ARG A 100 -8.26 -9.01 -16.45
C ARG A 100 -9.31 -8.63 -15.42
N ALA A 101 -9.57 -7.34 -15.35
CA ALA A 101 -10.62 -6.77 -14.51
C ALA A 101 -11.71 -6.15 -15.37
N VAL A 102 -12.96 -6.24 -14.92
CA VAL A 102 -14.11 -5.56 -15.51
C VAL A 102 -14.89 -4.79 -14.44
N PRO A 103 -15.63 -3.76 -14.83
CA PRO A 103 -16.61 -3.14 -13.94
C PRO A 103 -17.71 -4.12 -13.54
N ASP A 104 -18.28 -3.97 -12.34
CA ASP A 104 -19.50 -4.71 -12.00
C ASP A 104 -20.70 -4.09 -12.71
N PRO A 105 -21.39 -4.86 -13.58
CA PRO A 105 -22.55 -4.36 -14.30
C PRO A 105 -23.65 -3.89 -13.34
N ARG A 106 -23.80 -4.49 -12.15
CA ARG A 106 -24.83 -4.12 -11.18
C ARG A 106 -24.65 -2.72 -10.62
N ILE A 107 -23.42 -2.20 -10.60
CA ILE A 107 -23.11 -0.87 -10.07
C ILE A 107 -23.17 0.20 -11.17
N GLN A 108 -23.13 -0.19 -12.44
CA GLN A 108 -22.99 0.74 -13.57
C GLN A 108 -24.17 0.80 -14.52
N THR A 109 -25.12 -0.13 -14.40
CA THR A 109 -26.36 -0.04 -15.14
C THR A 109 -27.22 1.03 -14.47
N CYS A 110 -26.99 2.29 -14.83
CA CYS A 110 -27.95 3.39 -14.64
C CYS A 110 -29.18 3.16 -15.51
N THR A 111 -29.76 1.97 -15.43
CA THR A 111 -30.91 1.50 -16.19
C THR A 111 -31.93 0.99 -15.19
N TYR A 112 -33.14 1.55 -15.28
CA TYR A 112 -34.23 1.23 -14.38
C TYR A 112 -35.27 0.40 -15.13
N ASP A 113 -34.94 -0.87 -15.40
CA ASP A 113 -35.86 -1.82 -16.02
C ASP A 113 -36.69 -2.57 -14.96
N GLU A 114 -37.67 -3.36 -15.40
CA GLU A 114 -38.51 -4.13 -14.48
C GLU A 114 -37.74 -5.23 -13.74
N ALA A 115 -36.60 -5.71 -14.27
CA ALA A 115 -35.77 -6.68 -13.58
C ALA A 115 -35.11 -6.04 -12.35
N PHE A 116 -34.58 -4.83 -12.49
CA PHE A 116 -34.07 -4.03 -11.39
C PHE A 116 -35.16 -3.71 -10.36
N LEU A 117 -36.34 -3.24 -10.82
CA LEU A 117 -37.45 -2.88 -9.93
C LEU A 117 -37.94 -4.07 -9.08
N LYS A 118 -37.91 -5.30 -9.61
CA LYS A 118 -38.29 -6.51 -8.87
C LYS A 118 -37.33 -6.88 -7.74
N GLN A 119 -36.09 -6.38 -7.77
CA GLN A 119 -35.11 -6.62 -6.71
C GLN A 119 -35.26 -5.65 -5.54
N LEU A 120 -36.05 -4.58 -5.71
CA LEU A 120 -36.27 -3.57 -4.69
C LEU A 120 -37.45 -3.94 -3.77
N PRO A 121 -37.44 -3.46 -2.51
CA PRO A 121 -38.65 -3.46 -1.69
C PRO A 121 -39.82 -2.81 -2.43
N GLN A 122 -41.02 -3.38 -2.30
CA GLN A 122 -42.20 -2.97 -3.06
C GLN A 122 -42.46 -1.46 -3.02
N LYS A 123 -42.31 -0.83 -1.85
CA LYS A 123 -42.47 0.62 -1.66
C LYS A 123 -41.50 1.44 -2.53
N ASP A 124 -40.25 1.02 -2.60
CA ASP A 124 -39.20 1.72 -3.36
C ASP A 124 -39.38 1.50 -4.86
N ALA A 125 -39.76 0.28 -5.25
CA ALA A 125 -40.13 -0.03 -6.63
C ALA A 125 -41.31 0.83 -7.10
N ASP A 126 -42.36 1.00 -6.27
CA ASP A 126 -43.53 1.79 -6.61
C ASP A 126 -43.22 3.29 -6.69
N ASP A 127 -42.35 3.80 -5.82
CA ASP A 127 -41.86 5.17 -5.93
C ASP A 127 -41.07 5.40 -7.22
N LEU A 128 -40.15 4.48 -7.54
CA LEU A 128 -39.36 4.57 -8.75
C LEU A 128 -40.24 4.42 -10.01
N ARG A 129 -41.26 3.55 -9.98
CA ARG A 129 -42.27 3.46 -11.06
C ARG A 129 -43.02 4.77 -11.25
N ARG A 130 -43.44 5.45 -10.17
CA ARG A 130 -44.09 6.78 -10.27
C ARG A 130 -43.17 7.80 -10.92
N ARG A 131 -41.88 7.83 -10.52
CA ARG A 131 -40.87 8.72 -11.13
C ARG A 131 -40.64 8.38 -12.61
N LEU A 132 -40.53 7.10 -12.94
CA LEU A 132 -40.36 6.62 -14.33
C LEU A 132 -41.56 6.93 -15.23
N ALA A 133 -42.77 6.97 -14.67
CA ALA A 133 -44.01 7.29 -15.39
C ALA A 133 -44.16 8.79 -15.72
N GLN A 134 -43.38 9.68 -15.09
CA GLN A 134 -43.39 11.11 -15.41
C GLN A 134 -42.76 11.35 -16.80
N PRO A 135 -43.24 12.35 -17.58
CA PRO A 135 -42.60 12.75 -18.83
C PRO A 135 -41.11 13.07 -18.61
N GLY A 136 -40.22 12.38 -19.31
CA GLY A 136 -38.77 12.52 -19.14
C GLY A 136 -38.19 11.90 -17.86
N GLY A 137 -39.00 11.27 -17.02
CA GLY A 137 -38.62 10.72 -15.72
C GLY A 137 -37.48 9.70 -15.80
N ARG A 138 -37.49 8.82 -16.82
CA ARG A 138 -36.38 7.90 -17.10
C ARG A 138 -35.08 8.66 -17.38
N ALA A 139 -35.08 9.57 -18.34
CA ALA A 139 -33.88 10.33 -18.70
C ALA A 139 -33.32 11.12 -17.50
N ALA A 140 -34.21 11.71 -16.68
CA ALA A 140 -33.84 12.42 -15.46
C ALA A 140 -33.20 11.49 -14.42
N LEU A 141 -33.80 10.34 -14.14
CA LEU A 141 -33.27 9.32 -13.24
C LEU A 141 -31.91 8.79 -13.69
N GLU A 142 -31.76 8.48 -14.97
CA GLU A 142 -30.49 7.99 -15.50
C GLU A 142 -29.41 9.08 -15.49
N ALA A 143 -29.78 10.35 -15.73
CA ALA A 143 -28.87 11.48 -15.60
C ALA A 143 -28.46 11.71 -14.13
N GLU A 144 -29.40 11.61 -13.19
CA GLU A 144 -29.12 11.66 -11.75
C GLU A 144 -28.17 10.52 -11.35
N CYS A 145 -28.43 9.29 -11.77
CA CYS A 145 -27.53 8.17 -11.54
C CYS A 145 -26.13 8.42 -12.10
N ARG A 146 -26.03 8.82 -13.38
CA ARG A 146 -24.74 9.12 -14.03
C ARG A 146 -23.99 10.27 -13.34
N ALA A 147 -24.69 11.22 -12.74
CA ALA A 147 -24.08 12.29 -11.96
C ALA A 147 -23.46 11.80 -10.63
N HIS A 148 -23.94 10.68 -10.09
CA HIS A 148 -23.43 10.06 -8.87
C HIS A 148 -22.44 8.91 -9.12
N VAL A 149 -22.45 8.30 -10.30
CA VAL A 149 -21.47 7.28 -10.69
C VAL A 149 -20.13 7.96 -10.98
N SER A 150 -19.06 7.50 -10.31
CA SER A 150 -17.71 8.00 -10.56
C SER A 150 -17.32 7.81 -12.02
N PRO A 151 -16.68 8.79 -12.67
CA PRO A 151 -16.19 8.66 -14.04
C PRO A 151 -15.08 7.60 -14.17
N THR A 152 -14.46 7.20 -13.04
CA THR A 152 -13.51 6.10 -13.00
C THR A 152 -14.18 4.91 -12.32
N PRO A 153 -14.82 4.01 -13.08
CA PRO A 153 -15.47 2.85 -12.51
C PRO A 153 -14.47 2.02 -11.70
N ALA A 154 -14.82 1.69 -10.46
CA ALA A 154 -14.06 0.71 -9.70
C ALA A 154 -14.17 -0.65 -10.42
N ASN A 155 -13.12 -1.09 -11.10
CA ASN A 155 -13.07 -2.44 -11.65
C ASN A 155 -12.72 -3.36 -10.49
N HIS A 156 -13.72 -4.10 -10.02
CA HIS A 156 -13.57 -4.99 -8.88
C HIS A 156 -13.91 -6.44 -9.23
N LEU A 157 -14.26 -6.74 -10.48
CA LEU A 157 -14.47 -8.11 -10.91
C LEU A 157 -13.24 -8.62 -11.65
N LEU A 158 -12.56 -9.61 -11.07
CA LEU A 158 -11.36 -10.22 -11.61
C LEU A 158 -11.74 -11.52 -12.33
N LEU A 159 -11.28 -11.69 -13.56
CA LEU A 159 -11.60 -12.88 -14.33
C LEU A 159 -10.96 -14.13 -13.71
N LEU A 160 -11.80 -15.10 -13.31
CA LEU A 160 -11.37 -16.26 -12.54
C LEU A 160 -10.44 -17.18 -13.34
N SER A 161 -10.66 -17.33 -14.65
CA SER A 161 -9.78 -18.14 -15.51
C SER A 161 -8.37 -17.56 -15.60
N ASP A 162 -8.24 -16.24 -15.72
CA ASP A 162 -6.94 -15.55 -15.70
C ASP A 162 -6.25 -15.70 -14.33
N LEU A 163 -7.00 -15.58 -13.22
CA LEU A 163 -6.48 -15.80 -11.87
C LEU A 163 -5.92 -17.22 -11.70
N ILE A 164 -6.64 -18.25 -12.16
CA ILE A 164 -6.20 -19.64 -12.12
C ILE A 164 -4.95 -19.85 -12.99
N ALA A 165 -4.92 -19.29 -14.20
CA ALA A 165 -3.77 -19.38 -15.09
C ALA A 165 -2.53 -18.69 -14.51
N ALA A 166 -2.71 -17.54 -13.86
CA ALA A 166 -1.66 -16.79 -13.19
C ALA A 166 -1.06 -17.58 -12.01
N LEU A 167 -1.89 -18.19 -11.18
CA LEU A 167 -1.46 -19.06 -10.09
C LEU A 167 -0.63 -20.24 -10.60
N ARG A 168 -1.10 -20.92 -11.66
CA ARG A 168 -0.36 -22.03 -12.29
C ARG A 168 0.99 -21.60 -12.85
N THR A 169 1.03 -20.45 -13.52
CA THR A 169 2.28 -19.85 -14.04
C THR A 169 3.27 -19.54 -12.90
N GLY A 170 2.75 -19.12 -11.74
CA GLY A 170 3.53 -18.90 -10.52
C GLY A 170 3.96 -20.17 -9.78
N GLY A 171 3.77 -21.37 -10.35
CA GLY A 171 4.17 -22.63 -9.74
C GLY A 171 3.22 -23.17 -8.68
N VAL A 172 2.00 -22.64 -8.58
CA VAL A 172 0.94 -23.18 -7.70
C VAL A 172 0.16 -24.25 -8.44
N THR A 173 0.04 -25.44 -7.86
CA THR A 173 -0.83 -26.50 -8.39
C THR A 173 -2.28 -26.10 -8.13
N VAL A 174 -3.07 -25.89 -9.18
CA VAL A 174 -4.49 -25.50 -9.04
C VAL A 174 -5.40 -26.59 -9.61
N LYS A 175 -6.15 -27.24 -8.73
CA LYS A 175 -7.20 -28.21 -9.08
C LYS A 175 -8.58 -27.59 -8.83
N THR A 176 -9.40 -27.53 -9.88
CA THR A 176 -10.77 -27.03 -9.80
C THR A 176 -11.68 -28.18 -9.39
N ILE A 177 -12.25 -28.14 -8.18
CA ILE A 177 -13.19 -29.17 -7.69
C ILE A 177 -14.60 -28.88 -8.22
N ALA A 178 -14.97 -27.60 -8.22
CA ALA A 178 -16.20 -27.06 -8.78
C ALA A 178 -15.88 -25.69 -9.40
N ASP A 179 -16.80 -25.12 -10.19
CA ASP A 179 -16.63 -23.84 -10.88
C ASP A 179 -16.01 -22.72 -10.01
N THR A 180 -16.29 -22.74 -8.71
CA THR A 180 -15.88 -21.69 -7.75
C THR A 180 -15.03 -22.22 -6.60
N ARG A 181 -14.70 -23.53 -6.56
CA ARG A 181 -13.93 -24.14 -5.46
C ARG A 181 -12.62 -24.71 -5.99
N LEU A 182 -11.52 -24.20 -5.44
CA LEU A 182 -10.15 -24.52 -5.84
C LEU A 182 -9.40 -25.26 -4.73
N GLU A 183 -8.66 -26.28 -5.08
CA GLU A 183 -7.59 -26.89 -4.27
C GLU A 183 -6.25 -26.34 -4.77
N LEU A 184 -5.52 -25.68 -3.87
CA LEU A 184 -4.24 -25.02 -4.15
C LEU A 184 -3.10 -25.76 -3.46
N GLY A 185 -2.16 -26.28 -4.23
CA GLY A 185 -0.91 -26.88 -3.75
C GLY A 185 0.26 -25.92 -3.91
N PHE A 186 0.95 -25.60 -2.83
CA PHE A 186 2.10 -24.69 -2.84
C PHE A 186 3.41 -25.47 -2.66
N PRO A 187 4.49 -25.09 -3.37
CA PRO A 187 5.81 -25.70 -3.17
C PRO A 187 6.28 -25.60 -1.72
N GLY A 188 6.59 -26.76 -1.12
CA GLY A 188 7.05 -26.87 0.27
C GLY A 188 5.95 -27.02 1.33
N GLU A 189 4.69 -26.75 0.98
CA GLU A 189 3.55 -27.07 1.85
C GLU A 189 3.20 -28.55 1.73
N LYS A 190 2.85 -29.18 2.85
CA LYS A 190 2.49 -30.62 2.88
C LYS A 190 1.10 -30.87 2.34
N ASP A 191 0.16 -29.97 2.65
CA ASP A 191 -1.26 -30.14 2.39
C ASP A 191 -1.75 -29.13 1.36
N ALA A 192 -2.65 -29.58 0.49
CA ALA A 192 -3.39 -28.68 -0.39
C ALA A 192 -4.39 -27.85 0.43
N GLN A 193 -4.58 -26.60 0.03
CA GLN A 193 -5.42 -25.62 0.73
C GLN A 193 -6.65 -25.33 -0.11
N SER A 194 -7.81 -25.29 0.54
CA SER A 194 -9.11 -25.11 -0.14
C SER A 194 -9.50 -23.64 -0.16
N LEU A 195 -9.79 -23.11 -1.35
CA LEU A 195 -10.29 -21.76 -1.58
C LEU A 195 -11.69 -21.84 -2.21
N ASP A 196 -12.71 -21.43 -1.45
CA ASP A 196 -14.09 -21.37 -1.92
C ASP A 196 -14.48 -19.92 -2.26
N LEU A 197 -14.85 -19.69 -3.51
CA LEU A 197 -15.23 -18.38 -4.07
C LEU A 197 -16.72 -18.32 -4.44
N GLY A 198 -17.53 -19.31 -4.03
CA GLY A 198 -18.91 -19.45 -4.50
C GLY A 198 -19.82 -18.27 -4.21
N LEU A 199 -19.65 -17.63 -3.04
CA LEU A 199 -20.45 -16.46 -2.65
C LEU A 199 -19.95 -15.14 -3.24
N ASP A 200 -18.77 -15.16 -3.84
CA ASP A 200 -18.03 -13.97 -4.26
C ASP A 200 -17.81 -13.94 -5.77
N THR A 201 -18.45 -14.86 -6.49
CA THR A 201 -18.33 -14.99 -7.94
C THR A 201 -19.64 -14.64 -8.63
N GLN A 202 -19.52 -14.07 -9.83
CA GLN A 202 -20.66 -13.81 -10.70
C GLN A 202 -20.30 -14.02 -12.17
N ARG A 203 -21.33 -14.32 -12.97
CA ARG A 203 -21.17 -14.47 -14.43
C ARG A 203 -21.40 -13.14 -15.13
N VAL A 204 -20.42 -12.71 -15.93
CA VAL A 204 -20.53 -11.54 -16.82
C VAL A 204 -20.21 -12.01 -18.22
N ALA A 205 -21.16 -11.83 -19.15
CA ALA A 205 -21.03 -12.32 -20.53
C ALA A 205 -20.62 -13.82 -20.66
N GLY A 206 -21.09 -14.65 -19.72
CA GLY A 206 -20.82 -16.10 -19.70
C GLY A 206 -19.53 -16.51 -18.97
N GLU A 207 -18.61 -15.57 -18.71
CA GLU A 207 -17.38 -15.82 -17.96
C GLU A 207 -17.58 -15.61 -16.45
N LEU A 208 -16.83 -16.36 -15.62
CA LEU A 208 -16.86 -16.25 -14.16
C LEU A 208 -15.84 -15.22 -13.68
N TYR A 209 -16.31 -14.25 -12.90
CA TYR A 209 -15.49 -13.26 -12.24
C TYR A 209 -15.61 -13.37 -10.74
N VAL A 210 -14.53 -13.07 -10.00
CA VAL A 210 -14.50 -12.97 -8.54
C VAL A 210 -14.40 -11.51 -8.12
N ASP A 211 -15.13 -11.12 -7.08
CA ASP A 211 -15.01 -9.81 -6.47
C ASP A 211 -13.65 -9.63 -5.78
N ALA A 212 -12.93 -8.57 -6.15
CA ALA A 212 -11.57 -8.26 -5.71
C ALA A 212 -11.50 -7.90 -4.22
N ALA A 213 -12.55 -7.28 -3.68
CA ALA A 213 -12.61 -6.88 -2.29
C ALA A 213 -12.79 -8.10 -1.38
N THR A 214 -13.66 -9.04 -1.76
CA THR A 214 -13.86 -10.28 -1.01
C THR A 214 -12.75 -11.30 -1.23
N LEU A 215 -12.07 -11.27 -2.39
CA LEU A 215 -10.97 -12.19 -2.70
C LEU A 215 -9.86 -12.14 -1.63
N ILE A 216 -9.44 -10.95 -1.20
CA ILE A 216 -8.38 -10.81 -0.17
C ILE A 216 -8.80 -11.49 1.14
N GLU A 217 -10.06 -11.32 1.53
CA GLU A 217 -10.58 -11.94 2.74
C GLU A 217 -10.58 -13.46 2.62
N ARG A 218 -11.05 -14.00 1.49
CA ARG A 218 -11.02 -15.45 1.24
C ARG A 218 -9.61 -16.00 1.26
N LEU A 219 -8.68 -15.38 0.55
CA LEU A 219 -7.27 -15.80 0.56
C LEU A 219 -6.71 -15.80 1.98
N ARG A 220 -6.95 -14.72 2.74
CA ARG A 220 -6.49 -14.59 4.12
C ARG A 220 -7.02 -15.68 5.04
N THR A 221 -8.30 -16.02 4.93
CA THR A 221 -8.94 -17.02 5.81
C THR A 221 -8.67 -18.45 5.39
N SER A 222 -8.42 -18.68 4.10
CA SER A 222 -8.26 -20.01 3.53
C SER A 222 -6.82 -20.48 3.44
N LEU A 223 -5.85 -19.57 3.38
CA LEU A 223 -4.47 -19.92 3.04
C LEU A 223 -3.47 -19.68 4.18
N SER A 224 -2.55 -20.63 4.35
CA SER A 224 -1.43 -20.57 5.31
C SER A 224 -0.17 -19.89 4.74
N VAL A 225 -0.06 -19.76 3.41
CA VAL A 225 1.10 -19.14 2.76
C VAL A 225 1.09 -17.61 2.90
N PRO A 226 2.24 -16.93 2.74
CA PRO A 226 2.29 -15.47 2.75
C PRO A 226 1.45 -14.86 1.62
N ILE A 227 0.69 -13.80 1.95
CA ILE A 227 -0.10 -13.04 0.99
C ILE A 227 0.26 -11.56 1.11
N ARG A 228 0.65 -10.94 0.00
CA ARG A 228 1.06 -9.52 -0.04
C ARG A 228 0.42 -8.81 -1.22
N LEU A 229 0.08 -7.54 -1.04
CA LEU A 229 -0.42 -6.67 -2.10
C LEU A 229 0.51 -5.45 -2.19
N GLN A 230 1.03 -5.16 -3.38
CA GLN A 230 1.99 -4.10 -3.61
C GLN A 230 1.52 -3.15 -4.71
N GLY A 231 1.72 -1.85 -4.52
CA GLY A 231 1.20 -0.82 -5.43
C GLY A 231 -0.22 -0.38 -5.08
N ILE A 232 -0.62 0.78 -5.61
CA ILE A 232 -1.95 1.35 -5.38
C ILE A 232 -2.86 1.08 -6.58
N ASP A 233 -2.40 1.44 -7.77
CA ASP A 233 -3.08 1.18 -9.03
C ASP A 233 -2.50 -0.06 -9.68
N ASN A 234 -3.38 -0.95 -10.15
CA ASN A 234 -3.06 -2.25 -10.71
C ASN A 234 -2.09 -3.06 -9.84
N PRO A 235 -2.46 -3.33 -8.59
CA PRO A 235 -1.53 -3.85 -7.62
C PRO A 235 -1.02 -5.25 -8.00
N LEU A 236 0.21 -5.53 -7.59
CA LEU A 236 0.80 -6.85 -7.66
C LEU A 236 0.37 -7.64 -6.41
N LEU A 237 -0.44 -8.67 -6.63
CA LEU A 237 -0.81 -9.64 -5.61
C LEU A 237 0.18 -10.80 -5.62
N GLN A 238 0.73 -11.10 -4.46
CA GLN A 238 1.60 -12.24 -4.22
C GLN A 238 0.88 -13.27 -3.34
N ILE A 239 0.86 -14.53 -3.76
CA ILE A 239 0.28 -15.67 -3.03
C ILE A 239 1.32 -16.80 -3.02
N GLY A 240 2.04 -16.96 -1.91
CA GLY A 240 3.21 -17.84 -1.87
C GLY A 240 4.25 -17.45 -2.93
N PRO A 241 4.64 -18.36 -3.86
CA PRO A 241 5.56 -18.05 -4.95
C PRO A 241 4.89 -17.34 -6.15
N ALA A 242 3.56 -17.35 -6.24
CA ALA A 242 2.86 -16.74 -7.37
C ALA A 242 2.80 -15.22 -7.24
N HIS A 243 3.04 -14.54 -8.37
CA HIS A 243 2.93 -13.10 -8.53
C HIS A 243 1.98 -12.81 -9.68
N LEU A 244 1.00 -11.93 -9.47
CA LEU A 244 0.01 -11.58 -10.48
C LEU A 244 -0.37 -10.10 -10.40
N GLN A 245 -0.47 -9.45 -11.55
CA GLN A 245 -0.91 -8.07 -11.64
C GLN A 245 -2.44 -8.03 -11.77
N LEU A 246 -3.11 -7.24 -10.93
CA LEU A 246 -4.56 -7.14 -10.94
C LEU A 246 -4.99 -5.93 -11.76
N GLY A 247 -5.69 -6.14 -12.88
CA GLY A 247 -6.14 -5.04 -13.73
C GLY A 247 -5.06 -4.48 -14.67
N THR A 248 -5.46 -3.49 -15.46
CA THR A 248 -4.61 -2.81 -16.44
C THR A 248 -4.82 -1.29 -16.37
N THR A 249 -4.06 -0.50 -17.12
CA THR A 249 -4.34 0.93 -17.23
C THR A 249 -5.70 1.22 -17.87
N ALA A 250 -6.20 0.33 -18.74
CA ALA A 250 -7.52 0.44 -19.36
C ALA A 250 -8.65 0.03 -18.41
N THR A 251 -8.40 -0.97 -17.55
CA THR A 251 -9.34 -1.45 -16.53
C THR A 251 -8.65 -1.48 -15.15
N PRO A 252 -8.46 -0.31 -14.53
CA PRO A 252 -7.67 -0.21 -13.31
C PRO A 252 -8.36 -0.87 -12.12
N VAL A 253 -7.59 -1.67 -11.37
CA VAL A 253 -7.96 -2.18 -10.04
C VAL A 253 -7.23 -1.35 -9.00
N ARG A 254 -7.91 -0.95 -7.92
CA ARG A 254 -7.30 -0.18 -6.82
C ARG A 254 -7.12 -1.04 -5.59
N ALA A 255 -5.92 -1.00 -5.03
CA ALA A 255 -5.60 -1.70 -3.79
C ALA A 255 -6.46 -1.21 -2.62
N THR A 256 -6.82 0.08 -2.59
CA THR A 256 -7.69 0.68 -1.56
C THR A 256 -9.02 -0.06 -1.43
N ASP A 257 -9.65 -0.41 -2.55
CA ASP A 257 -10.91 -1.16 -2.57
C ASP A 257 -10.72 -2.60 -2.06
N MET A 258 -9.59 -3.21 -2.39
CA MET A 258 -9.25 -4.57 -1.96
C MET A 258 -9.01 -4.70 -0.45
N TYR A 259 -8.46 -3.65 0.19
CA TYR A 259 -8.29 -3.65 1.65
C TYR A 259 -9.61 -3.43 2.40
N ALA A 260 -10.56 -2.71 1.79
CA ALA A 260 -11.70 -2.15 2.50
C ALA A 260 -12.60 -3.23 3.13
N PHE A 261 -12.89 -4.31 2.40
CA PHE A 261 -13.73 -5.39 2.91
C PHE A 261 -13.06 -6.17 4.05
N SER A 262 -11.82 -6.64 3.88
CA SER A 262 -11.07 -7.32 4.96
C SER A 262 -10.94 -6.46 6.22
N LEU A 263 -10.75 -5.15 6.05
CA LEU A 263 -10.73 -4.23 7.19
C LEU A 263 -12.10 -4.06 7.84
N ALA A 264 -13.19 -4.04 7.07
CA ALA A 264 -14.54 -3.97 7.62
C ALA A 264 -14.86 -5.19 8.48
N VAL A 265 -14.52 -6.40 8.01
CA VAL A 265 -14.67 -7.66 8.78
C VAL A 265 -13.85 -7.58 10.06
N LYS A 266 -12.55 -7.28 9.95
CA LYS A 266 -11.64 -7.17 11.10
C LYS A 266 -12.11 -6.15 12.14
N LEU A 267 -12.47 -4.94 11.70
CA LEU A 267 -12.95 -3.89 12.60
C LEU A 267 -14.29 -4.25 13.24
N THR A 268 -15.17 -4.95 12.52
CA THR A 268 -16.43 -5.42 13.08
C THR A 268 -16.16 -6.35 14.25
N ASP A 269 -15.25 -7.32 14.09
CA ASP A 269 -14.87 -8.24 15.16
C ASP A 269 -14.20 -7.53 16.35
N GLU A 270 -13.25 -6.62 16.08
CA GLU A 270 -12.52 -5.88 17.12
C GLU A 270 -13.42 -4.94 17.93
N LEU A 271 -14.42 -4.33 17.28
CA LEU A 271 -15.28 -3.33 17.90
C LEU A 271 -16.58 -3.91 18.47
N LYS A 272 -16.95 -5.15 18.11
CA LYS A 272 -18.14 -5.85 18.62
C LYS A 272 -18.27 -5.82 20.15
N PRO A 273 -17.20 -6.02 20.95
CA PRO A 273 -17.32 -6.01 22.42
C PRO A 273 -17.67 -4.62 23.01
N MET A 274 -17.52 -3.56 22.23
CA MET A 274 -17.70 -2.18 22.70
C MET A 274 -19.14 -1.66 22.54
N LEU A 275 -20.03 -2.42 21.89
CA LEU A 275 -21.40 -1.98 21.57
C LEU A 275 -22.46 -2.97 22.04
N ARG A 276 -23.62 -2.43 22.44
CA ARG A 276 -24.80 -3.21 22.87
C ARG A 276 -25.70 -3.64 21.70
N ASP A 277 -25.65 -2.90 20.60
CA ASP A 277 -26.42 -3.14 19.37
C ASP A 277 -25.57 -3.88 18.34
N PRO A 278 -26.18 -4.57 17.35
CA PRO A 278 -25.43 -5.17 16.25
C PRO A 278 -24.70 -4.08 15.46
N LEU A 279 -23.40 -3.96 15.73
CA LEU A 279 -22.47 -3.15 14.98
C LEU A 279 -22.43 -3.66 13.54
N GLN A 280 -22.65 -2.75 12.60
CA GLN A 280 -22.40 -3.00 11.19
C GLN A 280 -21.37 -1.99 10.70
N ILE A 281 -20.38 -2.46 9.94
CA ILE A 281 -19.44 -1.62 9.22
C ILE A 281 -19.62 -1.94 7.74
N ALA A 282 -20.05 -0.95 6.98
CA ALA A 282 -20.07 -1.02 5.53
C ALA A 282 -18.83 -0.30 5.02
N TYR A 283 -18.28 -0.78 3.91
CA TYR A 283 -17.18 -0.10 3.25
C TYR A 283 -17.67 0.63 2.01
N VAL A 284 -17.02 1.74 1.67
CA VAL A 284 -17.32 2.54 0.49
C VAL A 284 -16.10 2.51 -0.45
N PRO A 285 -16.19 1.79 -1.59
CA PRO A 285 -15.15 1.79 -2.61
C PRO A 285 -14.78 3.21 -3.04
N GLU A 286 -13.52 3.44 -3.35
CA GLU A 286 -13.02 4.74 -3.80
C GLU A 286 -13.69 5.19 -5.10
N GLY A 287 -14.04 4.24 -5.98
CA GLY A 287 -14.81 4.52 -7.20
C GLY A 287 -16.32 4.72 -6.99
N GLN A 288 -16.85 4.62 -5.77
CA GLN A 288 -18.26 4.87 -5.49
C GLN A 288 -18.51 6.20 -4.77
N GLU A 289 -17.47 6.99 -4.49
CA GLU A 289 -17.68 8.35 -3.96
C GLU A 289 -18.22 9.28 -5.04
N ALA A 290 -19.40 9.85 -4.77
CA ALA A 290 -20.00 10.86 -5.62
C ALA A 290 -19.16 12.16 -5.53
N GLY A 291 -18.42 12.46 -6.59
CA GLY A 291 -17.67 13.70 -6.75
C GLY A 291 -16.26 13.71 -6.13
N PRO A 292 -15.46 14.76 -6.43
CA PRO A 292 -14.18 14.96 -5.76
C PRO A 292 -14.44 15.14 -4.25
N ALA A 293 -13.63 14.51 -3.41
CA ALA A 293 -13.68 14.76 -1.98
C ALA A 293 -13.56 16.28 -1.74
N GLN A 294 -14.64 16.89 -1.28
CA GLN A 294 -14.68 18.34 -1.04
C GLN A 294 -13.82 18.73 0.16
N HIS A 295 -13.39 17.74 0.94
CA HIS A 295 -12.63 17.92 2.16
C HIS A 295 -11.49 16.92 2.25
N TYR A 296 -10.40 17.40 2.86
CA TYR A 296 -9.18 16.66 3.07
C TYR A 296 -8.74 16.77 4.53
N LEU A 297 -8.00 15.78 4.98
CA LEU A 297 -7.21 15.85 6.20
C LEU A 297 -5.75 16.07 5.81
N GLU A 298 -5.16 17.16 6.30
CA GLU A 298 -3.71 17.34 6.25
C GLU A 298 -3.07 16.37 7.24
N ILE A 299 -2.10 15.59 6.75
CA ILE A 299 -1.39 14.59 7.52
C ILE A 299 0.09 14.53 7.13
N ALA A 300 0.97 14.50 8.13
CA ALA A 300 2.40 14.36 7.93
C ALA A 300 2.76 12.89 7.62
N ALA A 301 2.57 12.49 6.36
CA ALA A 301 2.86 11.13 5.91
C ALA A 301 3.45 11.11 4.48
N PRO A 302 4.26 10.10 4.14
CA PRO A 302 4.71 9.89 2.76
C PRO A 302 3.54 9.72 1.78
N GLN A 303 3.78 10.08 0.52
CA GLN A 303 2.84 9.83 -0.56
C GLN A 303 2.49 8.33 -0.65
N ASN A 304 1.23 8.03 -1.00
CA ASN A 304 0.68 6.68 -1.12
C ASN A 304 0.61 5.89 0.20
N THR A 305 0.85 6.52 1.36
CA THR A 305 0.57 5.89 2.65
C THR A 305 -0.93 5.61 2.76
N LEU A 306 -1.29 4.39 3.15
CA LEU A 306 -2.67 3.93 3.29
C LEU A 306 -3.25 4.29 4.66
N TYR A 307 -4.48 4.79 4.65
CA TYR A 307 -5.26 5.09 5.84
C TYR A 307 -6.66 4.51 5.72
N ALA A 308 -7.20 4.04 6.84
CA ALA A 308 -8.59 3.68 6.98
C ALA A 308 -9.34 4.77 7.75
N ILE A 309 -10.49 5.20 7.23
CA ILE A 309 -11.33 6.26 7.77
C ILE A 309 -12.67 5.64 8.14
N LEU A 310 -12.99 5.65 9.43
CA LEU A 310 -14.25 5.15 9.97
C LEU A 310 -15.10 6.33 10.46
N ASN A 311 -16.35 6.43 10.00
CA ASN A 311 -17.26 7.51 10.39
C ASN A 311 -18.67 7.01 10.70
N ASN A 312 -19.48 7.87 11.31
CA ASN A 312 -20.85 7.56 11.73
C ASN A 312 -21.94 8.29 10.91
N GLU A 313 -21.63 8.77 9.71
CA GLU A 313 -22.53 9.68 8.98
C GLU A 313 -23.85 9.01 8.57
N GLU A 314 -23.79 7.77 8.08
CA GLU A 314 -25.00 7.05 7.63
C GLU A 314 -25.93 6.73 8.80
N ILE A 315 -25.38 6.48 9.99
CA ILE A 315 -26.16 6.32 11.23
C ILE A 315 -26.97 7.58 11.55
N LEU A 316 -26.41 8.75 11.29
CA LEU A 316 -27.06 10.03 11.58
C LEU A 316 -28.06 10.44 10.49
N ARG A 317 -27.86 10.02 9.23
CA ARG A 317 -28.70 10.39 8.07
C ARG A 317 -30.14 9.86 8.17
N LYS A 318 -30.35 8.61 8.60
CA LYS A 318 -31.69 7.98 8.68
C LYS A 318 -32.65 8.69 9.64
N ARG A 319 -32.13 9.38 10.66
CA ARG A 319 -32.96 10.16 11.59
C ARG A 319 -33.64 11.36 10.92
N ALA A 320 -33.23 11.74 9.71
CA ALA A 320 -33.87 12.77 8.89
C ALA A 320 -34.95 12.25 7.92
N GLY A 321 -35.32 10.95 7.95
CA GLY A 321 -36.50 10.43 7.24
C GLY A 321 -36.29 9.29 6.22
N ALA A 322 -35.09 8.71 6.09
CA ALA A 322 -34.86 7.58 5.18
C ALA A 322 -35.36 6.26 5.79
N SER A 323 -36.46 5.68 5.27
CA SER A 323 -37.08 4.49 5.87
C SER A 323 -36.73 3.15 5.21
N CYS A 324 -35.78 3.07 4.27
CA CYS A 324 -35.82 1.99 3.28
C CYS A 324 -35.29 0.61 3.74
N CYS A 325 -34.51 0.49 4.82
CA CYS A 325 -34.00 -0.82 5.24
C CYS A 325 -34.08 -1.00 6.76
N GLY A 326 -34.78 -2.04 7.23
CA GLY A 326 -34.94 -2.37 8.67
C GLY A 326 -33.65 -2.81 9.38
N SER A 327 -32.50 -2.75 8.72
CA SER A 327 -31.18 -3.03 9.29
C SER A 327 -30.65 -1.82 10.09
N SER A 328 -29.82 -2.12 11.10
CA SER A 328 -29.00 -1.11 11.77
C SER A 328 -28.13 -0.41 10.71
N LEU A 329 -28.07 0.93 10.77
CA LEU A 329 -27.24 1.67 9.83
C LEU A 329 -25.78 1.38 10.13
N PRO A 330 -24.95 1.19 9.12
CA PRO A 330 -23.55 0.89 9.34
C PRO A 330 -22.74 2.16 9.65
N TYR A 331 -21.65 1.98 10.39
CA TYR A 331 -20.52 2.90 10.27
C TYR A 331 -19.90 2.74 8.88
N LEU A 332 -19.44 3.84 8.27
CA LEU A 332 -18.82 3.79 6.95
C LEU A 332 -17.30 3.75 7.07
N LEU A 333 -16.71 2.75 6.42
CA LEU A 333 -15.28 2.55 6.30
C LEU A 333 -14.80 2.91 4.90
N ARG A 334 -13.72 3.67 4.83
CA ARG A 334 -13.04 4.03 3.57
C ARG A 334 -11.57 3.75 3.72
N VAL A 335 -10.93 3.26 2.66
CA VAL A 335 -9.47 3.16 2.59
C VAL A 335 -8.99 4.17 1.56
N ARG A 336 -8.07 5.04 1.95
CA ARG A 336 -7.58 6.15 1.11
C ARG A 336 -6.07 6.25 1.19
N THR A 337 -5.48 6.86 0.18
CA THR A 337 -4.05 7.15 0.11
C THR A 337 -3.79 8.64 0.30
N VAL A 338 -2.66 8.97 0.93
CA VAL A 338 -2.19 10.34 1.03
C VAL A 338 -1.62 10.79 -0.31
N LYS A 339 -2.12 11.92 -0.82
CA LYS A 339 -1.64 12.58 -2.03
C LYS A 339 -1.22 14.01 -1.67
N LYS A 340 0.07 14.34 -1.84
CA LYS A 340 0.63 15.66 -1.51
C LYS A 340 0.34 16.10 -0.06
N GLY A 341 0.44 15.18 0.90
CA GLY A 341 0.16 15.44 2.32
C GLY A 341 -1.33 15.56 2.68
N LEU A 342 -2.23 15.37 1.71
CA LEU A 342 -3.67 15.43 1.89
C LEU A 342 -4.29 14.05 1.78
N LEU A 343 -5.15 13.72 2.74
CA LEU A 343 -5.94 12.49 2.78
C LEU A 343 -7.41 12.84 2.48
N PRO A 344 -8.00 12.37 1.37
CA PRO A 344 -9.43 12.58 1.09
C PRO A 344 -10.30 12.06 2.23
N ALA A 345 -11.24 12.87 2.73
CA ALA A 345 -12.10 12.50 3.85
C ALA A 345 -13.51 13.12 3.74
N PRO A 346 -14.57 12.36 4.03
CA PRO A 346 -15.95 12.86 4.04
C PRO A 346 -16.22 13.65 5.33
N LEU A 347 -15.76 14.90 5.39
CA LEU A 347 -15.88 15.72 6.61
C LEU A 347 -17.21 16.50 6.70
N ALA A 348 -17.86 16.78 5.56
CA ALA A 348 -19.19 17.39 5.50
C ALA A 348 -19.99 16.79 4.32
N GLU A 349 -21.30 17.01 4.30
CA GLU A 349 -22.17 16.65 3.17
C GLU A 349 -23.05 17.86 2.81
N GLY A 350 -23.12 18.20 1.51
CA GLY A 350 -24.00 19.25 0.98
C GLY A 350 -23.78 20.63 1.60
N ALA A 351 -24.88 21.33 1.92
CA ALA A 351 -24.87 22.68 2.49
C ALA A 351 -24.60 22.75 4.01
N GLN A 352 -24.09 21.66 4.62
CA GLN A 352 -23.81 21.66 6.05
C GLN A 352 -22.65 22.58 6.41
N THR A 353 -22.82 23.33 7.50
CA THR A 353 -21.86 24.36 7.96
C THR A 353 -20.84 23.84 8.97
N SER A 354 -21.00 22.62 9.50
CA SER A 354 -20.10 22.04 10.50
C SER A 354 -19.40 20.79 10.00
N PHE A 355 -18.09 20.71 10.26
CA PHE A 355 -17.28 19.53 9.98
C PHE A 355 -17.49 18.44 11.02
N ALA A 356 -17.32 17.19 10.60
CA ALA A 356 -17.24 16.06 11.50
C ALA A 356 -16.10 16.24 12.52
N ARG A 357 -16.39 15.90 13.78
CA ARG A 357 -15.42 15.94 14.87
C ARG A 357 -14.35 14.86 14.67
N LEU A 358 -13.08 15.25 14.67
CA LEU A 358 -11.98 14.30 14.66
C LEU A 358 -11.84 13.66 16.05
N VAL A 359 -11.79 12.33 16.09
CA VAL A 359 -11.66 11.55 17.33
C VAL A 359 -10.45 10.62 17.25
N SER A 360 -9.88 10.28 18.40
CA SER A 360 -8.66 9.47 18.49
C SER A 360 -8.92 8.00 18.80
N THR A 361 -10.11 7.64 19.27
CA THR A 361 -10.44 6.28 19.71
C THR A 361 -11.84 5.83 19.29
N PRO A 362 -12.09 4.50 19.18
CA PRO A 362 -13.43 3.98 18.91
C PRO A 362 -14.46 4.40 19.98
N ALA A 363 -14.07 4.44 21.25
CA ALA A 363 -14.96 4.87 22.32
C ALA A 363 -15.43 6.33 22.13
N GLN A 364 -14.55 7.22 21.67
CA GLN A 364 -14.92 8.60 21.34
C GLN A 364 -15.84 8.67 20.11
N LEU A 365 -15.61 7.83 19.09
CA LEU A 365 -16.50 7.71 17.93
C LEU A 365 -17.91 7.29 18.36
N PHE A 366 -18.03 6.27 19.21
CA PHE A 366 -19.32 5.80 19.71
C PHE A 366 -20.02 6.80 20.64
N GLN A 367 -19.25 7.51 21.47
CA GLN A 367 -19.78 8.59 22.29
C GLN A 367 -20.34 9.73 21.42
N ALA A 368 -19.65 10.09 20.33
CA ALA A 368 -20.15 11.08 19.38
C ALA A 368 -21.44 10.59 18.69
N THR A 369 -21.50 9.32 18.28
CA THR A 369 -22.73 8.71 17.74
C THR A 369 -23.89 8.80 18.73
N ALA A 370 -23.66 8.48 20.01
CA ALA A 370 -24.69 8.57 21.05
C ALA A 370 -25.18 10.02 21.25
N ARG A 371 -24.29 11.00 21.10
CA ARG A 371 -24.60 12.44 21.16
C ARG A 371 -25.18 13.02 19.87
N LYS A 372 -25.34 12.20 18.82
CA LYS A 372 -25.75 12.62 17.47
C LYS A 372 -24.76 13.61 16.83
N GLU A 373 -23.50 13.55 17.22
CA GLU A 373 -22.41 14.32 16.64
C GLU A 373 -21.74 13.52 15.52
N ARG A 374 -21.52 14.13 14.35
CA ARG A 374 -20.69 13.54 13.30
C ARG A 374 -19.27 13.40 13.82
N ALA A 375 -18.67 12.23 13.63
CA ALA A 375 -17.29 11.99 14.02
C ALA A 375 -16.56 11.10 13.02
N VAL A 376 -15.25 11.33 12.94
CA VAL A 376 -14.33 10.61 12.05
C VAL A 376 -13.14 10.12 12.88
N LEU A 377 -12.88 8.82 12.76
CA LEU A 377 -11.70 8.15 13.31
C LEU A 377 -10.80 7.70 12.16
N VAL A 378 -9.51 7.98 12.28
CA VAL A 378 -8.52 7.64 11.25
C VAL A 378 -7.51 6.66 11.80
N TYR A 379 -7.20 5.63 11.01
CA TYR A 379 -6.16 4.65 11.29
C TYR A 379 -5.11 4.70 10.18
N ARG A 380 -3.83 4.66 10.53
CA ARG A 380 -2.79 4.28 9.58
C ARG A 380 -2.82 2.77 9.38
N LEU A 381 -2.78 2.35 8.12
CA LEU A 381 -2.75 0.95 7.74
C LEU A 381 -1.31 0.49 7.49
N ASP A 382 -0.93 -0.65 8.07
CA ASP A 382 0.26 -1.40 7.69
C ASP A 382 -0.15 -2.56 6.75
N PRO A 383 0.11 -2.45 5.43
CA PRO A 383 -0.31 -3.44 4.45
C PRO A 383 0.70 -4.60 4.26
N THR A 384 1.75 -4.68 5.09
CA THR A 384 2.90 -5.57 4.84
C THR A 384 2.53 -7.07 4.77
N ASP A 385 1.55 -7.51 5.56
CA ASP A 385 0.98 -8.86 5.50
C ASP A 385 -0.54 -8.75 5.52
N LEU A 386 -1.21 -9.19 4.43
CA LEU A 386 -2.67 -9.14 4.33
C LEU A 386 -3.36 -9.99 5.40
N ARG A 387 -2.67 -10.98 5.97
CA ARG A 387 -3.22 -11.81 7.04
C ARG A 387 -3.24 -11.11 8.38
N ASN A 388 -2.34 -10.15 8.57
CA ASN A 388 -2.17 -9.40 9.80
C ASN A 388 -2.15 -7.90 9.52
N LEU A 389 -3.22 -7.40 8.90
CA LEU A 389 -3.41 -5.97 8.71
C LEU A 389 -3.40 -5.28 10.07
N LYS A 390 -2.46 -4.37 10.29
CA LYS A 390 -2.39 -3.58 11.52
C LYS A 390 -3.03 -2.22 11.29
N LEU A 391 -3.91 -1.84 12.22
CA LEU A 391 -4.56 -0.54 12.26
C LEU A 391 -4.00 0.24 13.45
N ILE A 392 -3.38 1.38 13.17
CA ILE A 392 -2.79 2.25 14.19
C ILE A 392 -3.64 3.53 14.27
N PRO A 393 -4.43 3.74 15.33
CA PRO A 393 -5.23 4.96 15.48
C PRO A 393 -4.34 6.21 15.42
N ILE A 394 -4.78 7.21 14.65
CA ILE A 394 -4.09 8.49 14.54
C ILE A 394 -4.75 9.46 15.53
N PRO A 395 -3.98 10.05 16.47
CA PRO A 395 -4.53 11.04 17.38
C PRO A 395 -5.14 12.22 16.61
N ALA A 396 -6.32 12.66 17.01
CA ALA A 396 -7.02 13.78 16.39
C ALA A 396 -6.17 15.07 16.32
N ALA A 397 -5.26 15.27 17.29
CA ALA A 397 -4.32 16.41 17.30
C ALA A 397 -3.29 16.40 16.16
N GLN A 398 -3.08 15.26 15.49
CA GLN A 398 -2.18 15.12 14.32
C GLN A 398 -2.92 15.32 12.99
N LEU A 399 -4.23 15.53 13.03
CA LEU A 399 -5.06 15.71 11.85
C LEU A 399 -5.53 17.17 11.80
N ARG A 400 -5.44 17.80 10.63
CA ARG A 400 -6.03 19.13 10.40
C ARG A 400 -7.00 19.08 9.24
N ILE A 401 -8.14 19.73 9.41
CA ILE A 401 -9.14 19.83 8.36
C ILE A 401 -8.63 20.82 7.31
N HIS A 402 -8.62 20.39 6.05
CA HIS A 402 -8.25 21.21 4.91
C HIS A 402 -9.42 21.22 3.93
N THR A 403 -10.02 22.39 3.73
CA THR A 403 -10.99 22.63 2.66
C THR A 403 -10.22 23.05 1.43
N ALA A 404 -10.37 22.32 0.32
CA ALA A 404 -9.88 22.84 -0.95
C ALA A 404 -10.59 24.19 -1.23
N PRO A 405 -9.87 25.21 -1.71
CA PRO A 405 -10.44 26.50 -2.06
C PRO A 405 -11.45 26.42 -3.20
#